data_AF-A0A6P8G4D8-F1
#
_entry.id   AF-A0A6P8G4D8-F1
#
_cell.length_a   1.000
_cell.length_b   1.000
_cell.length_c   1.000
_cell.angle_alpha   90.00
_cell.angle_beta   90.00
_cell.angle_gamma   90.00
#
_symmetry.space_group_name_H-M   'P 1'
#
loop_
_entity.id
_entity.type
_entity.pdbx_description
1 polymer ?
#
loop_
_entity_poly.entity_id
_entity_poly.type
_entity_poly.pdbx_seq_one_letter_code
_entity_poly.pdbx_strand_id
1 'polypeptide(L)'
;MSIHIVGLGSESPGGVGSGEDVTGQAQMQGGLLWSYLGHSAVPGHGGMDGTLPGRHALNPAFMEYQSRVFGDVRVMVQDCPSWDLLDSDWASVRSVLEQADIVVIKYSVNDKLAFQQVRNVYSPRLRPLLRHWGMPVILVAVGARLNDEGPPCTCPLCASDWSSCVPHSEGLQLSRDLGATYLELPSLNNFFVGRYFGSVLEYFMIQCLKQKAKERPDKRRGYRMNEPRPPHLDQPARLPPVRVEESTFPQDLQWLLERGVQFADVAFYAGDSGKELGWAHAAVLCAVSPYFRQLLVGRQAMERPVSRCACREREGAPHSLLSTWDGGLEEGPPRTEGSPPGRLSRLVVKDPLLCVCLWETLMFLYRGAWEWEYLEEAVAEKLKSPLAVAQLMERVRSFLGKEKCPRDTPTSRQPGPQTLGNIFNSPLYSDVIFMVQGSVLPAHRSVLVARCDVMAAMFSGKYAEARSRVVPIHGVSSDTFLSFLEYLYTDTCCPASVLQAMAVLVCAEMYQVKRLQHLCEVCVCAYLQSMPSRELASTGISIIRLLRRAKCHNADQLYVWLLHFIANNYLIFSHKPDFIELTDEEREHVERLRWPSRGYLQELNEYQQRRRQLRKSRCNLM
;
A
#
# COMPACT_ATOMS: atom_id res chain seq x y z
N MET A 1 -9.52 -31.22 30.06
CA MET A 1 -8.90 -31.57 28.77
C MET A 1 -7.51 -30.98 28.75
N SER A 2 -6.55 -31.60 28.05
CA SER A 2 -5.21 -31.05 27.89
C SER A 2 -4.89 -30.74 26.43
N ILE A 3 -4.08 -29.70 26.23
CA ILE A 3 -3.50 -29.31 24.95
C ILE A 3 -1.98 -29.32 25.12
N HIS A 4 -1.28 -29.96 24.21
CA HIS A 4 0.17 -30.01 24.15
C HIS A 4 0.67 -29.11 23.02
N ILE A 5 1.49 -28.12 23.35
CA ILE A 5 2.05 -27.16 22.41
C ILE A 5 3.56 -27.37 22.35
N VAL A 6 4.09 -27.55 21.15
CA VAL A 6 5.54 -27.64 20.93
C VAL A 6 6.04 -26.40 20.20
N GLY A 7 6.98 -25.69 20.82
CA GLY A 7 7.69 -24.55 20.24
C GLY A 7 9.03 -24.97 19.66
N LEU A 8 9.37 -24.50 18.46
CA LEU A 8 10.66 -24.77 17.80
C LEU A 8 11.25 -23.47 17.23
N GLY A 9 12.49 -23.17 17.59
CA GLY A 9 13.29 -22.07 17.04
C GLY A 9 13.47 -20.88 17.96
N SER A 10 14.07 -19.79 17.45
CA SER A 10 14.46 -18.61 18.23
C SER A 10 13.92 -17.31 17.65
N GLU A 11 13.28 -16.50 18.49
CA GLU A 11 12.80 -15.15 18.22
C GLU A 11 13.87 -14.04 18.39
N SER A 12 15.10 -14.41 18.79
CA SER A 12 16.25 -13.51 18.98
C SER A 12 17.36 -13.75 17.94
N PRO A 13 17.97 -12.68 17.36
CA PRO A 13 19.06 -12.80 16.39
C PRO A 13 20.36 -13.27 17.05
N GLY A 14 21.04 -14.24 16.44
CA GLY A 14 22.27 -14.82 16.95
C GLY A 14 22.03 -15.99 17.90
N GLY A 15 21.44 -17.07 17.37
CA GLY A 15 21.32 -18.35 18.07
C GLY A 15 22.59 -18.67 18.87
N VAL A 16 22.40 -19.09 20.12
CA VAL A 16 23.43 -19.31 21.14
C VAL A 16 24.72 -19.85 20.51
N GLY A 17 25.73 -18.98 20.40
CA GLY A 17 27.08 -19.39 20.07
C GLY A 17 27.56 -20.42 21.11
N SER A 18 28.23 -21.45 20.63
CA SER A 18 28.84 -22.49 21.45
C SER A 18 29.71 -21.88 22.56
N GLY A 19 29.31 -22.10 23.81
CA GLY A 19 30.12 -21.87 24.99
C GLY A 19 29.92 -20.50 25.64
N GLU A 20 28.96 -20.42 26.56
CA GLU A 20 29.17 -19.83 27.88
C GLU A 20 27.95 -20.18 28.77
N ASP A 21 28.23 -20.62 30.00
CA ASP A 21 27.23 -21.01 30.99
C ASP A 21 26.27 -19.84 31.29
N VAL A 22 25.01 -19.97 30.87
CA VAL A 22 23.97 -18.97 31.20
C VAL A 22 22.88 -19.63 32.03
N THR A 23 22.93 -19.33 33.32
CA THR A 23 21.95 -19.63 34.36
C THR A 23 20.50 -19.44 33.89
N GLY A 24 19.72 -20.53 33.89
CA GLY A 24 18.41 -20.69 33.24
C GLY A 24 17.20 -19.99 33.86
N GLN A 25 17.32 -18.75 34.35
CA GLN A 25 16.17 -17.95 34.84
C GLN A 25 15.95 -16.62 34.13
N ALA A 26 16.99 -15.96 33.59
CA ALA A 26 16.84 -14.67 32.91
C ALA A 26 16.21 -14.81 31.50
N GLN A 27 16.47 -15.92 30.81
CA GLN A 27 15.88 -16.23 29.50
C GLN A 27 14.42 -16.70 29.60
N MET A 28 13.97 -17.11 30.80
CA MET A 28 12.61 -17.60 31.06
C MET A 28 11.55 -16.55 30.78
N GLN A 29 11.82 -15.26 30.99
CA GLN A 29 10.77 -14.24 31.11
C GLN A 29 10.46 -13.44 29.82
N GLY A 30 11.02 -13.82 28.66
CA GLY A 30 10.91 -13.01 27.43
C GLY A 30 10.52 -13.74 26.13
N GLY A 31 10.38 -15.06 26.12
CA GLY A 31 10.06 -15.82 24.91
C GLY A 31 8.60 -15.69 24.46
N LEU A 32 8.30 -15.96 23.19
CA LEU A 32 6.97 -15.77 22.60
C LEU A 32 5.85 -16.54 23.32
N LEU A 33 6.04 -17.85 23.51
CA LEU A 33 5.08 -18.72 24.19
C LEU A 33 5.00 -18.40 25.69
N TRP A 34 6.11 -18.03 26.32
CA TRP A 34 6.15 -17.66 27.73
C TRP A 34 5.43 -16.33 27.99
N SER A 35 5.63 -15.34 27.12
CA SER A 35 4.98 -14.04 27.20
C SER A 35 3.46 -14.14 27.10
N TYR A 36 2.94 -15.19 26.44
CA TYR A 36 1.51 -15.47 26.37
C TYR A 36 0.99 -16.38 27.50
N LEU A 37 1.62 -17.53 27.71
CA LEU A 37 1.11 -18.61 28.58
C LEU A 37 1.78 -18.67 29.96
N GLY A 38 2.97 -18.08 30.10
CA GLY A 38 3.85 -18.19 31.27
C GLY A 38 3.36 -17.39 32.49
N HIS A 39 2.60 -16.31 32.31
CA HIS A 39 2.07 -15.50 33.41
C HIS A 39 1.12 -16.25 34.37
N SER A 40 0.57 -17.38 33.94
CA SER A 40 -0.31 -18.25 34.74
C SER A 40 0.33 -19.61 35.08
N ALA A 41 1.63 -19.77 34.82
CA ALA A 41 2.31 -21.06 34.95
C ALA A 41 2.68 -21.38 36.40
N VAL A 42 2.48 -22.63 36.80
CA VAL A 42 3.03 -23.17 38.04
C VAL A 42 4.36 -23.84 37.67
N PRO A 43 5.51 -23.41 38.20
CA PRO A 43 6.76 -24.11 37.99
C PRO A 43 6.60 -25.55 38.49
N GLY A 44 7.02 -26.53 37.70
CA GLY A 44 7.07 -27.91 38.15
C GLY A 44 8.08 -28.05 39.28
N HIS A 45 7.65 -27.84 40.53
CA HIS A 45 8.45 -28.21 41.69
C HIS A 45 8.57 -29.73 41.70
N GLY A 46 9.77 -30.23 41.39
CA GLY A 46 10.21 -31.51 41.91
C GLY A 46 10.19 -31.44 43.43
N GLY A 47 9.09 -31.91 44.02
CA GLY A 47 9.04 -32.24 45.44
C GLY A 47 9.66 -33.62 45.63
N MET A 48 10.64 -33.70 46.52
CA MET A 48 11.05 -34.95 47.15
C MET A 48 9.80 -35.61 47.76
N ASP A 49 9.30 -36.66 47.14
CA ASP A 49 8.84 -37.86 47.86
C ASP A 49 8.63 -39.02 46.86
N GLY A 50 9.27 -40.14 47.17
CA GLY A 50 9.32 -41.31 46.31
C GLY A 50 8.02 -42.10 46.32
N THR A 51 7.55 -42.51 45.14
CA THR A 51 7.24 -43.91 44.77
C THR A 51 6.51 -43.99 43.41
N LEU A 52 7.25 -44.48 42.39
CA LEU A 52 6.82 -45.29 41.21
C LEU A 52 5.78 -44.74 40.19
N PRO A 53 5.71 -45.30 38.96
CA PRO A 53 6.80 -45.66 38.04
C PRO A 53 6.59 -45.11 36.61
N GLY A 54 7.69 -44.92 35.86
CA GLY A 54 7.68 -44.77 34.40
C GLY A 54 7.55 -43.35 33.85
N ARG A 55 8.48 -42.44 34.17
CA ARG A 55 8.67 -41.21 33.40
C ARG A 55 9.94 -41.33 32.57
N HIS A 56 9.80 -41.23 31.25
CA HIS A 56 10.93 -41.02 30.35
C HIS A 56 11.75 -39.81 30.83
N ALA A 57 13.07 -39.95 30.81
CA ALA A 57 14.02 -38.94 31.25
C ALA A 57 13.74 -37.60 30.56
N LEU A 58 13.77 -36.52 31.34
CA LEU A 58 13.63 -35.13 30.86
C LEU A 58 14.65 -34.88 29.75
N ASN A 59 14.18 -34.52 28.56
CA ASN A 59 15.07 -34.08 27.47
C ASN A 59 15.61 -32.69 27.83
N PRO A 60 16.94 -32.50 28.00
CA PRO A 60 17.52 -31.21 28.38
C PRO A 60 17.32 -30.12 27.31
N ALA A 61 16.89 -30.47 26.10
CA ALA A 61 16.68 -29.54 25.00
C ALA A 61 15.33 -28.78 25.04
N PHE A 62 14.32 -29.30 25.75
CA PHE A 62 12.99 -28.70 25.80
C PHE A 62 12.72 -28.05 27.16
N MET A 63 12.33 -26.78 27.13
CA MET A 63 11.79 -26.10 28.29
C MET A 63 10.32 -26.48 28.47
N GLU A 64 9.99 -27.13 29.60
CA GLU A 64 8.63 -27.57 29.89
C GLU A 64 7.95 -26.73 30.96
N TYR A 65 6.75 -26.24 30.67
CA TYR A 65 5.91 -25.60 31.68
C TYR A 65 4.43 -25.83 31.43
N GLN A 66 3.63 -25.70 32.49
CA GLN A 66 2.21 -25.93 32.45
C GLN A 66 1.44 -24.65 32.77
N SER A 67 0.41 -24.36 31.96
CA SER A 67 -0.50 -23.24 32.16
C SER A 67 -1.97 -23.71 32.18
N ARG A 68 -2.88 -22.82 32.57
CA ARG A 68 -4.32 -23.02 32.49
C ARG A 68 -4.96 -21.92 31.66
N VAL A 69 -5.78 -22.31 30.68
CA VAL A 69 -6.55 -21.39 29.84
C VAL A 69 -8.02 -21.79 29.80
N PHE A 70 -8.88 -20.87 29.36
CA PHE A 70 -10.33 -21.10 29.21
C PHE A 70 -11.00 -21.71 30.47
N GLY A 71 -10.57 -21.27 31.66
CA GLY A 71 -10.96 -21.86 32.94
C GLY A 71 -9.99 -22.97 33.37
N ASP A 72 -10.34 -24.23 33.07
CA ASP A 72 -9.63 -25.42 33.57
C ASP A 72 -8.95 -26.27 32.48
N VAL A 73 -8.74 -25.73 31.28
CA VAL A 73 -8.00 -26.46 30.23
C VAL A 73 -6.51 -26.40 30.56
N ARG A 74 -5.90 -27.57 30.73
CA ARG A 74 -4.46 -27.70 30.99
C ARG A 74 -3.69 -27.53 29.69
N VAL A 75 -2.69 -26.66 29.67
CA VAL A 75 -1.79 -26.49 28.53
C VAL A 75 -0.41 -26.93 28.96
N MET A 76 0.13 -27.95 28.30
CA MET A 76 1.53 -28.36 28.44
C MET A 76 2.30 -27.71 27.29
N VAL A 77 3.33 -26.94 27.61
CA VAL A 77 4.21 -26.32 26.61
C VAL A 77 5.58 -26.96 26.72
N GLN A 78 6.12 -27.40 25.58
CA GLN A 78 7.50 -27.86 25.43
C GLN A 78 8.17 -26.97 24.37
N ASP A 79 8.99 -26.02 24.79
CA ASP A 79 9.60 -25.00 23.93
C ASP A 79 11.10 -25.29 23.73
N CYS A 80 11.54 -25.43 22.48
CA CYS A 80 12.93 -25.67 22.10
C CYS A 80 13.49 -24.42 21.40
N PRO A 81 14.30 -23.60 22.10
CA PRO A 81 14.76 -22.32 21.58
C PRO A 81 15.93 -22.41 20.60
N SER A 82 16.60 -23.57 20.48
CA SER A 82 17.77 -23.74 19.60
C SER A 82 17.55 -24.86 18.59
N TRP A 83 17.82 -24.56 17.31
CA TRP A 83 17.78 -25.53 16.23
C TRP A 83 18.92 -26.54 16.32
N ASP A 84 20.09 -26.16 16.85
CA ASP A 84 21.25 -27.05 16.97
C ASP A 84 21.00 -28.23 17.92
N LEU A 85 20.09 -28.04 18.89
CA LEU A 85 19.65 -29.10 19.80
C LEU A 85 18.78 -30.14 19.09
N LEU A 86 18.07 -29.79 18.00
CA LEU A 86 17.30 -30.74 17.21
C LEU A 86 18.18 -31.76 16.46
N ASP A 87 19.37 -31.34 16.02
CA ASP A 87 20.30 -32.22 15.30
C ASP A 87 21.02 -33.21 16.23
N SER A 88 21.13 -32.88 17.52
CA SER A 88 21.79 -33.73 18.52
C SER A 88 20.94 -34.94 18.98
N ASP A 89 19.60 -34.81 19.00
CA ASP A 89 18.68 -35.88 19.43
C ASP A 89 17.32 -35.82 18.71
N TRP A 90 17.33 -36.12 17.42
CA TRP A 90 16.13 -36.13 16.57
C TRP A 90 15.07 -37.18 17.00
N ALA A 91 15.50 -38.27 17.64
CA ALA A 91 14.58 -39.32 18.10
C ALA A 91 13.67 -38.79 19.22
N SER A 92 14.24 -38.07 20.18
CA SER A 92 13.47 -37.42 21.24
C SER A 92 12.57 -36.31 20.70
N VAL A 93 13.05 -35.49 19.75
CA VAL A 93 12.22 -34.45 19.11
C VAL A 93 11.02 -35.04 18.39
N ARG A 94 11.20 -36.16 17.67
CA ARG A 94 10.10 -36.86 17.01
C ARG A 94 9.06 -37.36 18.02
N SER A 95 9.50 -37.92 19.14
CA SER A 95 8.61 -38.41 20.21
C SER A 95 7.80 -37.28 20.86
N VAL A 96 8.40 -36.08 20.98
CA VAL A 96 7.72 -34.87 21.46
C VAL A 96 6.70 -34.35 20.43
N LEU A 97 7.08 -34.29 19.15
CA LEU A 97 6.19 -33.84 18.08
C LEU A 97 5.00 -34.78 17.87
N GLU A 98 5.18 -36.09 18.05
CA GLU A 98 4.08 -37.07 17.97
C GLU A 98 2.99 -36.82 19.00
N GLN A 99 3.35 -36.25 20.15
CA GLN A 99 2.42 -35.96 21.26
C GLN A 99 1.82 -34.56 21.20
N ALA A 100 2.17 -33.75 20.19
CA ALA A 100 1.78 -32.36 20.13
C ALA A 100 0.42 -32.16 19.44
N ASP A 101 -0.35 -31.23 19.97
CA ASP A 101 -1.63 -30.81 19.39
C ASP A 101 -1.48 -29.57 18.50
N ILE A 102 -0.46 -28.75 18.76
CA ILE A 102 -0.15 -27.52 18.03
C ILE A 102 1.37 -27.38 17.98
N VAL A 103 1.91 -27.01 16.82
CA VAL A 103 3.34 -26.70 16.66
C VAL A 103 3.50 -25.21 16.35
N VAL A 104 4.40 -24.55 17.07
CA VAL A 104 4.78 -23.15 16.84
C VAL A 104 6.22 -23.11 16.39
N ILE A 105 6.47 -22.67 15.16
CA ILE A 105 7.81 -22.46 14.62
C ILE A 105 8.09 -20.96 14.66
N LYS A 106 9.20 -20.56 15.30
CA LYS A 106 9.53 -19.16 15.56
C LYS A 106 10.93 -18.81 15.06
N TYR A 107 11.07 -17.65 14.42
CA TYR A 107 12.35 -17.15 13.91
C TYR A 107 12.43 -15.62 14.00
N SER A 108 13.64 -15.08 14.13
CA SER A 108 13.90 -13.63 14.06
C SER A 108 13.97 -13.16 12.60
N VAL A 109 13.27 -12.07 12.26
CA VAL A 109 13.38 -11.47 10.91
C VAL A 109 14.76 -10.88 10.64
N ASN A 110 15.56 -10.64 11.67
CA ASN A 110 16.91 -10.11 11.53
C ASN A 110 17.99 -11.21 11.51
N ASP A 111 17.59 -12.49 11.52
CA ASP A 111 18.51 -13.64 11.46
C ASP A 111 18.27 -14.47 10.20
N LYS A 112 18.78 -13.96 9.07
CA LYS A 112 18.60 -14.59 7.76
C LYS A 112 19.29 -15.96 7.66
N LEU A 113 20.41 -16.16 8.36
CA LEU A 113 21.14 -17.42 8.35
C LEU A 113 20.36 -18.52 9.08
N ALA A 114 19.87 -18.24 10.29
CA ALA A 114 19.03 -19.18 11.01
C ALA A 114 17.74 -19.51 10.22
N PHE A 115 17.11 -18.50 9.61
CA PHE A 115 15.95 -18.73 8.74
C PHE A 115 16.26 -19.64 7.55
N GLN A 116 17.42 -19.48 6.90
CA GLN A 116 17.83 -20.36 5.80
C GLN A 116 18.06 -21.79 6.25
N GLN A 117 18.57 -22.02 7.47
CA GLN A 117 18.67 -23.36 8.05
C GLN A 117 17.27 -23.96 8.29
N VAL A 118 16.33 -23.19 8.86
CA VAL A 118 14.93 -23.64 9.02
C VAL A 118 14.32 -24.02 7.67
N ARG A 119 14.50 -23.18 6.65
CA ARG A 119 13.94 -23.40 5.32
C ARG A 119 14.57 -24.61 4.61
N ASN A 120 15.89 -24.71 4.61
CA ASN A 120 16.59 -25.65 3.74
C ASN A 120 16.87 -27.01 4.42
N VAL A 121 16.97 -27.05 5.75
CA VAL A 121 17.36 -28.26 6.50
C VAL A 121 16.19 -28.83 7.30
N TYR A 122 15.56 -28.02 8.15
CA TYR A 122 14.56 -28.52 9.10
C TYR A 122 13.16 -28.66 8.49
N SER A 123 12.74 -27.72 7.63
CA SER A 123 11.43 -27.75 6.98
C SER A 123 11.20 -29.03 6.16
N PRO A 124 12.15 -29.50 5.32
CA PRO A 124 12.01 -30.78 4.62
C PRO A 124 11.88 -32.00 5.55
N ARG A 125 12.49 -31.97 6.74
CA ARG A 125 12.42 -33.04 7.75
C ARG A 125 11.10 -33.02 8.53
N LEU A 126 10.59 -31.82 8.85
CA LEU A 126 9.36 -31.63 9.62
C LEU A 126 8.10 -31.81 8.77
N ARG A 127 8.11 -31.35 7.52
CA ARG A 127 6.93 -31.34 6.63
C ARG A 127 6.23 -32.71 6.50
N PRO A 128 6.92 -33.84 6.32
CA PRO A 128 6.26 -35.15 6.26
C PRO A 128 5.53 -35.52 7.55
N LEU A 129 6.14 -35.22 8.71
CA LEU A 129 5.59 -35.52 10.03
C LEU A 129 4.35 -34.67 10.32
N LEU A 130 4.46 -33.36 10.10
CA LEU A 130 3.36 -32.40 10.31
C LEU A 130 2.14 -32.73 9.44
N ARG A 131 2.37 -33.15 8.18
CA ARG A 131 1.31 -33.61 7.28
C ARG A 131 0.73 -34.96 7.67
N HIS A 132 1.55 -35.90 8.09
CA HIS A 132 1.11 -37.25 8.48
C HIS A 132 0.18 -37.20 9.69
N TRP A 133 0.47 -36.34 10.67
CA TRP A 133 -0.33 -36.17 11.87
C TRP A 133 -1.41 -35.08 11.77
N GLY A 134 -1.49 -34.37 10.63
CA GLY A 134 -2.52 -33.34 10.39
C GLY A 134 -2.49 -32.18 11.39
N MET A 135 -1.32 -31.87 11.93
CA MET A 135 -1.18 -30.96 13.06
C MET A 135 -1.29 -29.50 12.60
N PRO A 136 -1.98 -28.62 13.34
CA PRO A 136 -1.93 -27.19 13.09
C PRO A 136 -0.54 -26.63 13.41
N VAL A 137 0.00 -25.87 12.45
CA VAL A 137 1.32 -25.24 12.54
C VAL A 137 1.16 -23.73 12.47
N ILE A 138 1.82 -23.02 13.38
CA ILE A 138 1.89 -21.56 13.39
C ILE A 138 3.35 -21.17 13.15
N LEU A 139 3.62 -20.46 12.06
CA LEU A 139 4.94 -19.92 11.76
C LEU A 139 4.96 -18.44 12.14
N VAL A 140 5.83 -18.07 13.09
CA VAL A 140 5.91 -16.73 13.66
C VAL A 140 7.27 -16.10 13.37
N ALA A 141 7.28 -15.01 12.63
CA ALA A 141 8.44 -14.17 12.43
C ALA A 141 8.42 -13.02 13.44
N VAL A 142 9.54 -12.76 14.12
CA VAL A 142 9.60 -11.74 15.17
C VAL A 142 10.72 -10.73 14.91
N GLY A 143 10.40 -9.45 15.06
CA GLY A 143 11.34 -8.33 14.97
C GLY A 143 10.95 -7.30 13.91
N ALA A 144 11.64 -6.16 13.95
CA ALA A 144 11.55 -5.12 12.92
C ALA A 144 12.77 -5.23 12.01
N ARG A 145 12.55 -5.18 10.68
CA ARG A 145 13.61 -5.15 9.68
C ARG A 145 14.35 -3.82 9.81
N LEU A 146 15.59 -3.87 10.32
CA LEU A 146 16.43 -2.69 10.52
C LEU A 146 17.13 -2.36 9.19
N ASN A 147 17.01 -1.12 8.73
CA ASN A 147 17.83 -0.59 7.63
C ASN A 147 19.05 0.08 8.27
N ASP A 148 20.27 -0.33 7.91
CA ASP A 148 21.50 0.21 8.52
C ASP A 148 21.75 1.70 8.15
N GLU A 149 21.12 2.24 7.09
CA GLU A 149 21.36 3.61 6.61
C GLU A 149 20.07 4.27 6.05
N GLY A 150 18.99 4.40 6.84
CA GLY A 150 17.84 5.22 6.45
C GLY A 150 16.55 5.02 7.26
N PRO A 151 15.56 5.94 7.14
CA PRO A 151 14.28 5.78 7.83
C PRO A 151 13.58 4.49 7.35
N PRO A 152 12.95 3.73 8.27
CA PRO A 152 12.42 2.40 7.97
C PRO A 152 11.32 2.48 6.90
N CYS A 153 11.55 1.84 5.75
CA CYS A 153 10.51 1.71 4.73
C CYS A 153 9.54 0.58 5.11
N THR A 154 8.27 0.91 5.34
CA THR A 154 7.17 -0.06 5.59
C THR A 154 6.54 -0.58 4.29
N CYS A 155 7.20 -0.32 3.16
CA CYS A 155 6.75 -0.60 1.81
C CYS A 155 7.01 -2.09 1.44
N PRO A 156 6.00 -2.87 1.03
CA PRO A 156 6.17 -4.25 0.55
C PRO A 156 7.01 -4.39 -0.73
N LEU A 157 7.41 -3.27 -1.35
CA LEU A 157 8.08 -3.18 -2.67
C LEU A 157 9.47 -2.50 -2.60
N CYS A 158 9.93 -2.11 -1.41
CA CYS A 158 11.19 -1.39 -1.19
C CYS A 158 12.36 -2.38 -1.12
N ALA A 159 13.13 -2.50 -2.20
CA ALA A 159 14.27 -3.43 -2.35
C ALA A 159 15.62 -2.80 -2.00
N SER A 160 15.69 -2.02 -0.93
CA SER A 160 16.94 -1.37 -0.49
C SER A 160 17.45 -2.09 0.77
N ASP A 161 18.52 -2.85 0.57
CA ASP A 161 19.34 -3.63 1.52
C ASP A 161 18.68 -4.80 2.28
N TRP A 162 18.38 -5.86 1.51
CA TRP A 162 17.79 -7.13 1.96
C TRP A 162 18.82 -8.21 2.29
N SER A 163 20.10 -7.86 2.44
CA SER A 163 21.17 -8.87 2.60
C SER A 163 21.14 -9.53 3.98
N SER A 164 20.74 -8.81 5.04
CA SER A 164 20.82 -9.26 6.44
C SER A 164 19.48 -9.72 7.07
N CYS A 165 18.32 -9.28 6.55
CA CYS A 165 17.01 -9.62 7.10
C CYS A 165 16.17 -10.56 6.20
N VAL A 166 15.21 -11.26 6.80
CA VAL A 166 14.26 -12.17 6.15
C VAL A 166 13.10 -11.39 5.54
N PRO A 167 12.87 -11.51 4.23
CA PRO A 167 11.72 -10.93 3.57
C PRO A 167 10.39 -11.48 4.03
N HIS A 168 9.34 -10.64 3.97
CA HIS A 168 7.96 -11.11 4.14
C HIS A 168 7.61 -12.22 3.14
N SER A 169 8.03 -12.06 1.88
CA SER A 169 7.78 -13.03 0.81
C SER A 169 8.44 -14.38 1.07
N GLU A 170 9.65 -14.41 1.62
CA GLU A 170 10.35 -15.65 1.96
C GLU A 170 9.70 -16.35 3.16
N GLY A 171 9.32 -15.61 4.20
CA GLY A 171 8.58 -16.15 5.35
C GLY A 171 7.22 -16.72 4.96
N LEU A 172 6.49 -16.02 4.09
CA LEU A 172 5.22 -16.48 3.55
C LEU A 172 5.36 -17.72 2.65
N GLN A 173 6.47 -17.83 1.90
CA GLN A 173 6.74 -19.02 1.11
C GLN A 173 7.02 -20.23 2.01
N LEU A 174 7.83 -20.07 3.05
CA LEU A 174 8.09 -21.12 4.03
C LEU A 174 6.79 -21.60 4.72
N SER A 175 5.87 -20.68 5.03
CA SER A 175 4.59 -21.05 5.62
C SER A 175 3.75 -21.93 4.68
N ARG A 176 3.75 -21.65 3.38
CA ARG A 176 3.06 -22.46 2.37
C ARG A 176 3.68 -23.86 2.25
N ASP A 177 5.00 -23.94 2.31
CA ASP A 177 5.72 -25.23 2.22
C ASP A 177 5.39 -26.14 3.40
N LEU A 178 5.27 -25.56 4.60
CA LEU A 178 4.92 -26.25 5.84
C LEU A 178 3.41 -26.47 6.02
N GLY A 179 2.55 -25.78 5.26
CA GLY A 179 1.11 -25.74 5.51
C GLY A 179 0.73 -24.99 6.78
N ALA A 180 1.54 -24.00 7.17
CA ALA A 180 1.42 -23.25 8.41
C ALA A 180 0.66 -21.93 8.25
N THR A 181 0.01 -21.49 9.33
CA THR A 181 -0.52 -20.13 9.47
C THR A 181 0.63 -19.18 9.78
N TYR A 182 0.81 -18.14 8.96
CA TYR A 182 1.94 -17.20 9.06
C TYR A 182 1.58 -15.94 9.86
N LEU A 183 2.46 -15.53 10.76
CA LEU A 183 2.35 -14.32 11.57
C LEU A 183 3.67 -13.56 11.61
N GLU A 184 3.63 -12.23 11.49
CA GLU A 184 4.77 -11.35 11.78
C GLU A 184 4.46 -10.47 12.98
N LEU A 185 5.37 -10.46 13.95
CA LEU A 185 5.29 -9.65 15.16
C LEU A 185 6.43 -8.63 15.17
N PRO A 186 6.16 -7.32 15.29
CA PRO A 186 7.21 -6.31 15.31
C PRO A 186 8.19 -6.46 16.50
N SER A 187 7.72 -6.97 17.63
CA SER A 187 8.52 -7.24 18.83
C SER A 187 7.80 -8.20 19.79
N LEU A 188 8.53 -8.77 20.73
CA LEU A 188 8.02 -9.65 21.81
C LEU A 188 7.39 -8.87 22.98
N ASN A 189 6.60 -7.83 22.69
CA ASN A 189 5.91 -7.12 23.76
C ASN A 189 4.52 -7.74 24.04
N ASN A 190 4.04 -7.59 25.27
CA ASN A 190 2.75 -8.15 25.71
C ASN A 190 1.56 -7.70 24.84
N PHE A 191 1.66 -6.55 24.18
CA PHE A 191 0.63 -6.05 23.28
C PHE A 191 0.55 -6.87 21.99
N PHE A 192 1.67 -7.07 21.28
CA PHE A 192 1.70 -7.82 20.03
C PHE A 192 1.49 -9.32 20.26
N VAL A 193 2.14 -9.85 21.29
CA VAL A 193 2.00 -11.26 21.68
C VAL A 193 0.56 -11.57 22.09
N GLY A 194 -0.04 -10.78 22.97
CA GLY A 194 -1.41 -11.02 23.43
C GLY A 194 -2.46 -10.84 22.33
N ARG A 195 -2.30 -9.82 21.47
CA ARG A 195 -3.35 -9.42 20.51
C ARG A 195 -3.30 -10.17 19.18
N TYR A 196 -2.11 -10.55 18.70
CA TYR A 196 -1.97 -11.16 17.38
C TYR A 196 -1.64 -12.64 17.48
N PHE A 197 -0.59 -13.00 18.24
CA PHE A 197 -0.23 -14.40 18.45
C PHE A 197 -1.26 -15.13 19.32
N GLY A 198 -1.69 -14.50 20.41
CA GLY A 198 -2.68 -15.07 21.33
C GLY A 198 -3.99 -15.47 20.65
N SER A 199 -4.57 -14.59 19.84
CA SER A 199 -5.84 -14.88 19.15
C SER A 199 -5.75 -16.05 18.17
N VAL A 200 -4.63 -16.19 17.45
CA VAL A 200 -4.41 -17.32 16.53
C VAL A 200 -4.16 -18.61 17.30
N LEU A 201 -3.35 -18.55 18.36
CA LEU A 201 -3.09 -19.70 19.20
C LEU A 201 -4.38 -20.21 19.86
N GLU A 202 -5.18 -19.32 20.43
CA GLU A 202 -6.48 -19.65 21.04
C GLU A 202 -7.45 -20.26 20.04
N TYR A 203 -7.49 -19.76 18.80
CA TYR A 203 -8.29 -20.36 17.73
C TYR A 203 -7.92 -21.83 17.53
N PHE A 204 -6.63 -22.14 17.37
CA PHE A 204 -6.18 -23.53 17.19
C PHE A 204 -6.44 -24.38 18.43
N MET A 205 -6.25 -23.85 19.63
CA MET A 205 -6.58 -24.53 20.88
C MET A 205 -8.06 -24.92 20.95
N ILE A 206 -8.97 -24.02 20.56
CA ILE A 206 -10.40 -24.30 20.52
C ILE A 206 -10.72 -25.39 19.49
N GLN A 207 -10.08 -25.39 18.32
CA GLN A 207 -10.27 -26.44 17.31
C GLN A 207 -9.78 -27.80 17.82
N CYS A 208 -8.60 -27.88 18.43
CA CYS A 208 -8.07 -29.11 19.01
C CYS A 208 -9.00 -29.64 20.12
N LEU A 209 -9.53 -28.78 20.98
CA LEU A 209 -10.49 -29.18 22.01
C LEU A 209 -11.80 -29.71 21.42
N LYS A 210 -12.31 -29.10 20.33
CA LYS A 210 -13.50 -29.60 19.63
C LYS A 210 -13.27 -30.97 19.00
N GLN A 211 -12.09 -31.18 18.40
CA GLN A 211 -11.71 -32.46 17.82
C GLN A 211 -11.58 -33.54 18.89
N LYS A 212 -10.84 -33.26 19.97
CA LYS A 212 -10.72 -34.17 21.13
C LYS A 212 -12.06 -34.46 21.81
N ALA A 213 -13.01 -33.52 21.76
CA ALA A 213 -14.36 -33.73 22.26
C ALA A 213 -15.18 -34.68 21.36
N LYS A 214 -14.94 -34.65 20.04
CA LYS A 214 -15.61 -35.47 19.03
C LYS A 214 -15.08 -36.91 19.00
N GLU A 215 -13.79 -37.10 19.30
CA GLU A 215 -13.12 -38.41 19.32
C GLU A 215 -13.33 -39.21 20.61
N ARG A 216 -13.98 -38.62 21.64
CA ARG A 216 -14.32 -39.38 22.84
C ARG A 216 -15.40 -40.42 22.51
N PRO A 217 -15.13 -41.73 22.70
CA PRO A 217 -16.19 -42.72 22.62
C PRO A 217 -17.23 -42.44 23.70
N ASP A 218 -18.48 -42.61 23.31
CA ASP A 218 -19.72 -42.22 23.96
C ASP A 218 -19.98 -43.00 25.28
N LYS A 219 -19.05 -42.98 26.24
CA LYS A 219 -19.26 -43.51 27.60
C LYS A 219 -19.78 -42.40 28.50
N ARG A 220 -21.01 -41.99 28.22
CA ARG A 220 -22.08 -41.59 29.16
C ARG A 220 -23.24 -40.98 28.35
N ARG A 221 -23.87 -41.81 27.51
CA ARG A 221 -25.31 -41.63 27.22
C ARG A 221 -26.09 -41.97 28.49
N GLY A 222 -26.19 -40.97 29.35
CA GLY A 222 -27.05 -40.97 30.52
C GLY A 222 -27.49 -39.54 30.74
N TYR A 223 -28.60 -39.18 30.08
CA TYR A 223 -29.34 -37.93 30.26
C TYR A 223 -28.60 -36.60 29.91
N ARG A 224 -28.48 -36.29 28.60
CA ARG A 224 -28.42 -34.89 28.13
C ARG A 224 -29.61 -34.59 27.23
N MET A 225 -30.78 -34.49 27.85
CA MET A 225 -31.84 -33.66 27.30
C MET A 225 -31.72 -32.28 27.97
N ASN A 226 -31.66 -31.22 27.15
CA ASN A 226 -31.78 -29.80 27.51
C ASN A 226 -30.49 -29.01 27.87
N GLU A 227 -29.37 -29.18 27.16
CA GLU A 227 -28.36 -28.10 27.11
C GLU A 227 -28.68 -27.11 25.97
N PRO A 228 -28.92 -25.81 26.26
CA PRO A 228 -29.19 -24.80 25.24
C PRO A 228 -27.99 -24.66 24.30
N ARG A 229 -28.23 -24.47 22.99
CA ARG A 229 -27.18 -24.18 22.00
C ARG A 229 -26.97 -22.66 21.90
N PRO A 230 -25.72 -22.18 21.73
CA PRO A 230 -25.47 -20.75 21.48
C PRO A 230 -26.06 -20.32 20.13
N PRO A 231 -26.58 -19.09 20.02
CA PRO A 231 -27.11 -18.58 18.75
C PRO A 231 -25.99 -18.38 17.72
N HIS A 232 -26.35 -18.50 16.45
CA HIS A 232 -25.42 -18.32 15.32
C HIS A 232 -25.23 -16.83 15.03
N LEU A 233 -23.98 -16.38 14.94
CA LEU A 233 -23.65 -15.01 14.54
C LEU A 233 -23.36 -14.98 13.04
N ASP A 234 -24.23 -14.34 12.27
CA ASP A 234 -24.05 -14.18 10.84
C ASP A 234 -22.90 -13.22 10.52
N GLN A 235 -22.41 -13.25 9.28
CA GLN A 235 -21.39 -12.29 8.83
C GLN A 235 -21.98 -10.89 8.68
N PRO A 236 -21.18 -9.82 8.88
CA PRO A 236 -21.63 -8.45 8.62
C PRO A 236 -22.01 -8.24 7.15
N ALA A 237 -22.84 -7.24 6.89
CA ALA A 237 -23.21 -6.88 5.53
C ALA A 237 -21.96 -6.49 4.72
N ARG A 238 -21.94 -6.85 3.43
CA ARG A 238 -20.84 -6.45 2.54
C ARG A 238 -20.84 -4.93 2.40
N LEU A 239 -19.65 -4.33 2.48
CA LEU A 239 -19.50 -2.90 2.23
C LEU A 239 -19.74 -2.60 0.75
N PRO A 240 -20.44 -1.50 0.41
CA PRO A 240 -20.71 -1.15 -0.96
C PRO A 240 -19.41 -0.84 -1.72
N PRO A 241 -19.28 -1.20 -3.01
CA PRO A 241 -18.09 -0.87 -3.78
C PRO A 241 -18.06 0.62 -4.13
N VAL A 242 -16.89 1.24 -4.04
CA VAL A 242 -16.64 2.59 -4.58
C VAL A 242 -16.10 2.44 -6.00
N ARG A 243 -16.75 3.11 -6.95
CA ARG A 243 -16.36 3.12 -8.37
C ARG A 243 -15.60 4.41 -8.67
N VAL A 244 -14.49 4.26 -9.38
CA VAL A 244 -13.66 5.37 -9.85
C VAL A 244 -13.88 5.54 -11.35
N GLU A 245 -14.04 6.79 -11.78
CA GLU A 245 -14.11 7.13 -13.20
C GLU A 245 -12.80 6.79 -13.92
N GLU A 246 -12.90 6.46 -15.20
CA GLU A 246 -11.72 6.25 -16.04
C GLU A 246 -10.94 7.56 -16.20
N SER A 247 -9.63 7.43 -16.37
CA SER A 247 -8.78 8.60 -16.55
C SER A 247 -9.05 9.27 -17.89
N THR A 248 -9.27 10.59 -17.88
CA THR A 248 -9.32 11.44 -19.07
C THR A 248 -7.96 12.01 -19.44
N PHE A 249 -6.89 11.65 -18.73
CA PHE A 249 -5.57 12.31 -18.86
C PHE A 249 -5.03 12.30 -20.31
N PRO A 250 -5.06 11.18 -21.05
CA PRO A 250 -4.64 11.18 -22.45
C PRO A 250 -5.52 12.06 -23.34
N GLN A 251 -6.84 12.07 -23.11
CA GLN A 251 -7.80 12.86 -23.89
C GLN A 251 -7.64 14.36 -23.63
N ASP A 252 -7.34 14.74 -22.39
CA ASP A 252 -7.14 16.13 -21.99
C ASP A 252 -5.84 16.69 -22.58
N LEU A 253 -4.77 15.90 -22.62
CA LEU A 253 -3.54 16.30 -23.31
C LEU A 253 -3.72 16.32 -24.83
N GLN A 254 -4.46 15.38 -25.41
CA GLN A 254 -4.84 15.47 -26.82
C GLN A 254 -5.60 16.77 -27.10
N TRP A 255 -6.60 17.09 -26.29
CA TRP A 255 -7.37 18.33 -26.40
C TRP A 255 -6.45 19.57 -26.29
N LEU A 256 -5.48 19.54 -25.39
CA LEU A 256 -4.50 20.61 -25.22
C LEU A 256 -3.71 20.86 -26.50
N LEU A 257 -3.26 19.81 -27.19
CA LEU A 257 -2.54 19.95 -28.47
C LEU A 257 -3.46 20.44 -29.60
N GLU A 258 -4.68 19.91 -29.69
CA GLU A 258 -5.62 20.22 -30.77
C GLU A 258 -6.27 21.59 -30.66
N ARG A 259 -6.60 22.02 -29.44
CA ARG A 259 -7.48 23.17 -29.19
C ARG A 259 -6.88 24.19 -28.24
N GLY A 260 -5.85 23.81 -27.48
CA GLY A 260 -5.19 24.67 -26.50
C GLY A 260 -4.15 25.64 -27.05
N VAL A 261 -4.13 25.90 -28.37
CA VAL A 261 -3.10 26.73 -29.05
C VAL A 261 -2.91 28.13 -28.44
N GLN A 262 -3.94 28.69 -27.80
CA GLN A 262 -3.84 29.97 -27.09
C GLN A 262 -2.88 29.96 -25.90
N PHE A 263 -2.60 28.79 -25.34
CA PHE A 263 -1.64 28.56 -24.25
C PHE A 263 -0.29 28.02 -24.76
N ALA A 264 -0.12 27.86 -26.07
CA ALA A 264 1.12 27.38 -26.67
C ALA A 264 2.23 28.43 -26.58
N ASP A 265 3.42 27.98 -26.18
CA ASP A 265 4.64 28.76 -26.00
C ASP A 265 5.82 28.20 -26.82
N VAL A 266 5.56 27.22 -27.70
CA VAL A 266 6.49 26.69 -28.71
C VAL A 266 5.84 26.73 -30.09
N ALA A 267 6.55 27.27 -31.08
CA ALA A 267 6.16 27.26 -32.50
C ALA A 267 7.22 26.53 -33.33
N PHE A 268 6.77 25.68 -34.25
CA PHE A 268 7.63 24.90 -35.15
C PHE A 268 7.59 25.46 -36.57
N TYR A 269 8.76 25.57 -37.19
CA TYR A 269 8.93 26.06 -38.56
C TYR A 269 9.75 25.06 -39.39
N ALA A 270 9.41 24.90 -40.66
CA ALA A 270 10.18 24.09 -41.60
C ALA A 270 11.51 24.79 -41.94
N GLY A 271 12.64 24.08 -41.86
CA GLY A 271 13.96 24.67 -42.05
C GLY A 271 14.29 25.10 -43.48
N ASP A 272 13.61 24.55 -44.48
CA ASP A 272 13.81 24.86 -45.90
C ASP A 272 12.99 26.06 -46.39
N SER A 273 11.75 26.16 -45.91
CA SER A 273 10.74 27.09 -46.41
C SER A 273 10.37 28.18 -45.40
N GLY A 274 10.76 28.02 -44.13
CA GLY A 274 10.33 28.88 -43.03
C GLY A 274 8.82 28.77 -42.73
N LYS A 275 8.12 27.83 -43.37
CA LYS A 275 6.68 27.65 -43.19
C LYS A 275 6.36 27.18 -41.77
N GLU A 276 5.36 27.79 -41.14
CA GLU A 276 4.84 27.33 -39.85
C GLU A 276 4.25 25.92 -39.98
N LEU A 277 4.69 25.01 -39.12
CA LEU A 277 4.29 23.61 -39.09
C LEU A 277 3.27 23.31 -37.99
N GLY A 278 3.33 24.03 -36.87
CA GLY A 278 2.41 23.83 -35.75
C GLY A 278 2.92 24.41 -34.43
N TRP A 279 2.13 24.20 -33.38
CA TRP A 279 2.32 24.78 -32.06
C TRP A 279 2.33 23.70 -30.98
N ALA A 280 3.01 23.96 -29.87
CA ALA A 280 3.04 23.07 -28.72
C ALA A 280 3.36 23.83 -27.42
N HIS A 281 3.41 23.07 -26.33
CA HIS A 281 3.64 23.53 -24.97
C HIS A 281 5.00 23.03 -24.46
N ALA A 282 5.90 23.95 -24.14
CA ALA A 282 7.27 23.68 -23.68
C ALA A 282 7.26 22.81 -22.43
N ALA A 283 6.35 23.10 -21.49
CA ALA A 283 6.14 22.32 -20.27
C ALA A 283 5.90 20.83 -20.59
N VAL A 284 4.93 20.53 -21.47
CA VAL A 284 4.60 19.15 -21.87
C VAL A 284 5.79 18.51 -22.59
N LEU A 285 6.36 19.18 -23.59
CA LEU A 285 7.50 18.66 -24.36
C LEU A 285 8.71 18.35 -23.46
N CYS A 286 9.03 19.24 -22.53
CA CYS A 286 10.12 19.05 -21.58
C CYS A 286 9.84 17.94 -20.55
N ALA A 287 8.57 17.69 -20.23
CA ALA A 287 8.17 16.61 -19.34
C ALA A 287 8.33 15.24 -20.00
N VAL A 288 7.88 15.12 -21.26
CA VAL A 288 7.82 13.83 -21.97
C VAL A 288 9.06 13.49 -22.78
N SER A 289 9.90 14.49 -23.11
CA SER A 289 11.06 14.30 -23.97
C SER A 289 12.33 14.95 -23.41
N PRO A 290 13.34 14.14 -23.03
CA PRO A 290 14.68 14.64 -22.72
C PRO A 290 15.32 15.44 -23.86
N TYR A 291 15.05 15.07 -25.12
CA TYR A 291 15.53 15.80 -26.29
C TYR A 291 14.99 17.24 -26.32
N PHE A 292 13.66 17.41 -26.19
CA PHE A 292 13.07 18.74 -26.13
C PHE A 292 13.48 19.50 -24.87
N ARG A 293 13.64 18.82 -23.73
CA ARG A 293 14.19 19.44 -22.52
C ARG A 293 15.58 20.01 -22.76
N GLN A 294 16.48 19.25 -23.36
CA GLN A 294 17.84 19.72 -23.68
C GLN A 294 17.81 20.90 -24.66
N LEU A 295 16.94 20.83 -25.67
CA LEU A 295 16.81 21.86 -26.70
C LEU A 295 16.23 23.18 -26.17
N LEU A 296 15.16 23.10 -25.37
CA LEU A 296 14.41 24.25 -24.88
C LEU A 296 15.09 24.89 -23.65
N VAL A 297 15.75 24.09 -22.81
CA VAL A 297 16.39 24.56 -21.56
C VAL A 297 17.90 24.86 -21.72
N GLY A 298 18.56 24.38 -22.78
CA GLY A 298 20.03 24.33 -22.93
C GLY A 298 20.81 25.66 -22.97
N ARG A 299 21.96 25.66 -22.27
CA ARG A 299 22.99 26.71 -21.99
C ARG A 299 22.68 27.86 -21.00
N GLN A 300 21.44 28.17 -20.65
CA GLN A 300 21.14 29.36 -19.80
C GLN A 300 20.83 29.11 -18.32
N ALA A 301 21.03 27.89 -17.78
CA ALA A 301 20.68 27.59 -16.37
C ALA A 301 21.73 26.79 -15.56
N MET A 302 23.01 26.80 -15.95
CA MET A 302 24.12 26.30 -15.12
C MET A 302 25.08 27.45 -14.77
N GLU A 303 24.64 28.37 -13.91
CA GLU A 303 25.57 29.22 -13.17
C GLU A 303 26.02 28.48 -11.90
N ARG A 304 27.10 27.71 -12.02
CA ARG A 304 28.04 27.40 -10.92
C ARG A 304 29.46 27.30 -11.51
N PRO A 305 30.49 27.63 -10.71
CA PRO A 305 31.66 28.34 -11.19
C PRO A 305 32.54 27.51 -12.11
N VAL A 306 33.13 28.20 -13.07
CA VAL A 306 34.09 27.74 -14.06
C VAL A 306 35.15 26.84 -13.42
N SER A 307 35.03 25.53 -13.60
CA SER A 307 36.19 24.65 -13.70
C SER A 307 36.47 24.44 -15.17
N ARG A 308 37.56 25.05 -15.66
CA ARG A 308 38.12 24.80 -17.00
C ARG A 308 38.40 23.31 -17.15
N CYS A 309 37.51 22.60 -17.83
CA CYS A 309 37.87 21.38 -18.53
C CYS A 309 37.39 21.52 -19.97
N ALA A 310 38.33 21.85 -20.85
CA ALA A 310 38.11 21.92 -22.29
C ALA A 310 38.01 20.50 -22.84
N CYS A 311 36.82 19.92 -22.81
CA CYS A 311 36.54 18.71 -23.59
C CYS A 311 36.25 19.15 -25.03
N ARG A 312 37.21 18.86 -25.91
CA ARG A 312 37.15 18.97 -27.37
C ARG A 312 35.78 18.59 -27.92
N GLU A 313 35.28 19.41 -28.85
CA GLU A 313 34.25 19.07 -29.80
C GLU A 313 34.58 17.71 -30.43
N ARG A 314 33.71 16.72 -30.18
CA ARG A 314 33.75 15.46 -30.90
C ARG A 314 32.90 15.66 -32.15
N GLU A 315 33.56 15.87 -33.28
CA GLU A 315 32.95 15.74 -34.60
C GLU A 315 32.23 14.38 -34.67
N GLY A 316 30.91 14.42 -34.90
CA GLY A 316 30.05 13.23 -34.89
C GLY A 316 28.78 13.34 -34.02
N ALA A 317 28.27 14.54 -33.74
CA ALA A 317 26.94 14.69 -33.14
C ALA A 317 25.85 14.27 -34.14
N PRO A 318 24.82 13.50 -33.73
CA PRO A 318 23.71 13.19 -34.62
C PRO A 318 23.12 14.49 -35.18
N HIS A 319 22.86 14.53 -36.49
CA HIS A 319 22.27 15.68 -37.18
C HIS A 319 21.11 16.23 -36.33
N SER A 320 21.25 17.45 -35.82
CA SER A 320 20.25 18.03 -34.91
C SER A 320 18.91 18.12 -35.64
N LEU A 321 17.98 17.21 -35.32
CA LEU A 321 16.66 17.10 -35.95
C LEU A 321 15.90 18.43 -35.89
N LEU A 322 16.08 19.16 -34.80
CA LEU A 322 15.62 20.52 -34.60
C LEU A 322 16.75 21.44 -34.13
N SER A 323 16.60 22.75 -34.32
CA SER A 323 17.41 23.77 -33.65
C SER A 323 16.56 24.93 -33.15
N THR A 324 17.08 25.70 -32.19
CA THR A 324 16.51 27.01 -31.86
C THR A 324 16.63 27.95 -33.06
N TRP A 325 15.67 28.87 -33.20
CA TRP A 325 15.75 29.91 -34.21
C TRP A 325 16.81 30.95 -33.81
N ASP A 326 17.89 31.07 -34.60
CA ASP A 326 18.98 32.02 -34.35
C ASP A 326 18.82 33.37 -35.12
N GLY A 327 17.69 33.57 -35.81
CA GLY A 327 17.43 34.80 -36.58
C GLY A 327 17.14 36.01 -35.69
N GLY A 328 17.87 37.11 -35.93
CA GLY A 328 17.82 38.37 -35.20
C GLY A 328 16.46 39.07 -35.19
N LEU A 329 16.36 40.09 -34.34
CA LEU A 329 15.17 40.91 -34.11
C LEU A 329 14.49 41.34 -35.43
N GLU A 330 13.44 40.63 -35.82
CA GLU A 330 12.25 41.26 -36.37
C GLU A 330 11.05 40.74 -35.57
N GLU A 331 10.46 41.65 -34.79
CA GLU A 331 9.18 41.41 -34.14
C GLU A 331 8.14 41.16 -35.23
N GLY A 332 7.72 39.89 -35.37
CA GLY A 332 6.49 39.56 -36.09
C GLY A 332 5.29 40.30 -35.47
N PRO A 333 4.17 40.42 -36.20
CA PRO A 333 3.07 41.31 -35.83
C PRO A 333 2.55 40.99 -34.42
N PRO A 334 2.27 42.02 -33.60
CA PRO A 334 1.83 41.82 -32.22
C PRO A 334 0.50 41.08 -32.20
N ARG A 335 0.36 40.12 -31.27
CA ARG A 335 -0.93 39.53 -30.94
C ARG A 335 -1.90 40.66 -30.54
N THR A 336 -3.08 40.70 -31.14
CA THR A 336 -4.21 41.51 -30.68
C THR A 336 -4.49 41.20 -29.20
N GLU A 337 -4.27 42.22 -28.37
CA GLU A 337 -4.54 42.41 -26.94
C GLU A 337 -4.79 41.17 -26.04
N GLY A 338 -3.91 40.96 -25.04
CA GLY A 338 -4.35 40.41 -23.74
C GLY A 338 -3.48 39.38 -23.00
N SER A 339 -2.24 39.06 -23.42
CA SER A 339 -1.42 38.04 -22.72
C SER A 339 -0.06 38.57 -22.23
N PRO A 340 0.38 38.28 -20.99
CA PRO A 340 1.71 38.66 -20.51
C PRO A 340 2.82 37.92 -21.28
N PRO A 341 4.07 38.45 -21.32
CA PRO A 341 5.10 37.96 -22.22
C PRO A 341 5.75 36.68 -21.70
N GLY A 342 5.17 35.53 -22.05
CA GLY A 342 5.91 34.27 -22.12
C GLY A 342 6.79 34.29 -23.36
N ARG A 343 8.09 34.02 -23.23
CA ARG A 343 9.04 34.00 -24.35
C ARG A 343 8.67 32.85 -25.29
N LEU A 344 7.96 33.15 -26.38
CA LEU A 344 7.65 32.18 -27.44
C LEU A 344 8.95 31.56 -27.97
N SER A 345 9.09 30.25 -27.80
CA SER A 345 10.24 29.50 -28.28
C SER A 345 9.99 29.06 -29.73
N ARG A 346 10.85 29.49 -30.64
CA ARG A 346 10.75 29.11 -32.07
C ARG A 346 11.75 28.00 -32.36
N LEU A 347 11.25 26.86 -32.84
CA LEU A 347 12.04 25.70 -33.21
C LEU A 347 11.99 25.49 -34.72
N VAL A 348 13.17 25.29 -35.31
CA VAL A 348 13.32 24.96 -36.72
C VAL A 348 13.44 23.44 -36.86
N VAL A 349 12.51 22.82 -37.58
CA VAL A 349 12.55 21.40 -37.93
C VAL A 349 13.41 21.24 -39.19
N LYS A 350 14.57 20.61 -39.03
CA LYS A 350 15.54 20.39 -40.13
C LYS A 350 15.33 19.06 -40.84
N ASP A 351 14.72 18.10 -40.17
CA ASP A 351 14.49 16.77 -40.72
C ASP A 351 13.24 16.73 -41.62
N PRO A 352 13.36 16.38 -42.93
CA PRO A 352 12.22 16.40 -43.84
C PRO A 352 11.09 15.43 -43.48
N LEU A 353 11.43 14.25 -42.95
CA LEU A 353 10.41 13.26 -42.55
C LEU A 353 9.63 13.77 -41.34
N LEU A 354 10.32 14.35 -40.35
CA LEU A 354 9.68 14.96 -39.21
C LEU A 354 8.85 16.18 -39.60
N CYS A 355 9.25 16.99 -40.58
CA CYS A 355 8.42 18.11 -41.09
C CYS A 355 7.04 17.62 -41.57
N VAL A 356 6.99 16.50 -42.28
CA VAL A 356 5.74 15.93 -42.82
C VAL A 356 4.87 15.29 -41.73
N CYS A 357 5.51 14.68 -40.72
CA CYS A 357 4.88 13.88 -39.67
C CYS A 357 4.94 14.54 -38.28
N LEU A 358 5.13 15.86 -38.20
CA LEU A 358 5.30 16.57 -36.93
C LEU A 358 4.06 16.42 -36.06
N TRP A 359 2.88 16.56 -36.66
CA TRP A 359 1.60 16.44 -35.97
C TRP A 359 1.41 15.07 -35.31
N GLU A 360 1.64 13.99 -36.05
CA GLU A 360 1.53 12.61 -35.56
C GLU A 360 2.54 12.36 -34.43
N THR A 361 3.75 12.89 -34.58
CA THR A 361 4.81 12.79 -33.57
C THR A 361 4.42 13.53 -32.30
N LEU A 362 3.92 14.77 -32.40
CA LEU A 362 3.45 15.54 -31.25
C LEU A 362 2.25 14.87 -30.59
N MET A 363 1.29 14.37 -31.37
CA MET A 363 0.12 13.67 -30.86
C MET A 363 0.51 12.43 -30.05
N PHE A 364 1.45 11.64 -30.56
CA PHE A 364 2.03 10.51 -29.83
C PHE A 364 2.70 10.95 -28.52
N LEU A 365 3.45 12.06 -28.52
CA LEU A 365 4.06 12.59 -27.30
C LEU A 365 3.03 13.07 -26.26
N TYR A 366 1.87 13.57 -26.68
CA TYR A 366 0.82 14.10 -25.79
C TYR A 366 -0.13 13.01 -25.26
N ARG A 367 -0.58 12.08 -26.11
CA ARG A 367 -1.47 10.96 -25.71
C ARG A 367 -0.77 9.91 -24.85
N GLY A 368 0.55 9.97 -24.85
CA GLY A 368 1.40 9.03 -24.21
C GLY A 368 2.21 8.28 -25.26
N ALA A 369 3.55 8.39 -25.19
CA ALA A 369 4.53 7.66 -25.97
C ALA A 369 4.56 6.11 -25.77
N TRP A 370 3.39 5.48 -25.69
CA TRP A 370 3.15 4.03 -25.54
C TRP A 370 2.42 3.41 -26.74
N GLU A 371 1.70 4.20 -27.54
CA GLU A 371 0.92 3.76 -28.71
C GLU A 371 1.81 3.70 -29.97
N TRP A 372 2.91 2.96 -29.91
CA TRP A 372 3.90 2.89 -31.01
C TRP A 372 3.30 2.37 -32.32
N GLU A 373 2.41 1.39 -32.23
CA GLU A 373 1.74 0.79 -33.39
C GLU A 373 0.86 1.82 -34.11
N TYR A 374 0.10 2.62 -33.35
CA TYR A 374 -0.72 3.69 -33.90
C TYR A 374 0.11 4.79 -34.57
N LEU A 375 1.23 5.19 -33.95
CA LEU A 375 2.16 6.14 -34.57
C LEU A 375 2.72 5.58 -35.88
N GLU A 376 3.15 4.31 -35.89
CA GLU A 376 3.71 3.67 -37.08
C GLU A 376 2.71 3.64 -38.23
N GLU A 377 1.45 3.29 -37.94
CA GLU A 377 0.36 3.28 -38.91
C GLU A 377 0.08 4.67 -39.49
N ALA A 378 -0.07 5.69 -38.63
CA ALA A 378 -0.32 7.07 -39.05
C ALA A 378 0.84 7.66 -39.89
N VAL A 379 2.09 7.33 -39.52
CA VAL A 379 3.28 7.72 -40.28
C VAL A 379 3.36 6.96 -41.61
N ALA A 380 3.02 5.67 -41.65
CA ALA A 380 3.00 4.86 -42.86
C ALA A 380 2.00 5.39 -43.89
N GLU A 381 0.82 5.82 -43.44
CA GLU A 381 -0.20 6.44 -44.29
C GLU A 381 0.32 7.71 -44.97
N LYS A 382 1.07 8.55 -44.25
CA LYS A 382 1.65 9.79 -44.77
C LYS A 382 2.85 9.59 -45.68
N LEU A 383 3.81 8.76 -45.27
CA LEU A 383 5.10 8.64 -45.96
C LEU A 383 5.07 7.65 -47.13
N LYS A 384 4.14 6.68 -47.13
CA LYS A 384 3.97 5.65 -48.18
C LYS A 384 5.27 4.92 -48.56
N SER A 385 6.25 4.89 -47.66
CA SER A 385 7.59 4.32 -47.87
C SER A 385 8.05 3.63 -46.58
N PRO A 386 8.12 2.29 -46.54
CA PRO A 386 8.51 1.54 -45.34
C PRO A 386 9.87 1.96 -44.77
N LEU A 387 10.83 2.29 -45.65
CA LEU A 387 12.15 2.76 -45.24
C LEU A 387 12.07 4.12 -44.53
N ALA A 388 11.25 5.05 -45.04
CA ALA A 388 11.07 6.35 -44.42
C ALA A 388 10.35 6.24 -43.07
N VAL A 389 9.35 5.35 -42.96
CA VAL A 389 8.69 5.05 -41.68
C VAL A 389 9.71 4.57 -40.66
N ALA A 390 10.52 3.56 -41.00
CA ALA A 390 11.52 3.01 -40.10
C ALA A 390 12.54 4.07 -39.63
N GLN A 391 13.00 4.94 -40.55
CA GLN A 391 13.91 6.04 -40.22
C GLN A 391 13.29 7.07 -39.28
N LEU A 392 12.04 7.48 -39.51
CA LEU A 392 11.35 8.42 -38.63
C LEU A 392 11.10 7.81 -37.26
N MET A 393 10.66 6.55 -37.20
CA MET A 393 10.41 5.86 -35.93
C MET A 393 11.68 5.74 -35.09
N GLU A 394 12.85 5.49 -35.69
CA GLU A 394 14.13 5.52 -34.98
C GLU A 394 14.47 6.91 -34.43
N ARG A 395 14.18 7.98 -35.18
CA ARG A 395 14.36 9.36 -34.72
C ARG A 395 13.42 9.70 -33.57
N VAL A 396 12.15 9.32 -33.63
CA VAL A 396 11.18 9.55 -32.53
C VAL A 396 11.61 8.81 -31.26
N ARG A 397 12.20 7.62 -31.36
CA ARG A 397 12.78 6.92 -30.19
C ARG A 397 13.86 7.75 -29.48
N SER A 398 14.67 8.51 -30.24
CA SER A 398 15.69 9.39 -29.65
C SER A 398 15.08 10.50 -28.79
N PHE A 399 13.84 10.93 -29.08
CA PHE A 399 13.15 11.93 -28.26
C PHE A 399 12.87 11.46 -26.83
N LEU A 400 12.76 10.16 -26.61
CA LEU A 400 12.41 9.55 -25.33
C LEU A 400 13.65 9.08 -24.54
N GLY A 401 14.85 9.20 -25.11
CA GLY A 401 16.12 8.91 -24.41
C GLY A 401 16.42 7.44 -24.13
N LYS A 402 15.76 6.48 -24.80
CA LYS A 402 16.06 5.04 -24.63
C LYS A 402 17.16 4.59 -25.61
N GLU A 403 18.40 4.47 -25.14
CA GLU A 403 19.41 3.70 -25.86
C GLU A 403 19.03 2.21 -25.89
N LYS A 404 19.28 1.55 -27.03
CA LYS A 404 19.13 0.10 -27.21
C LYS A 404 20.10 -0.63 -26.26
N CYS A 405 19.61 -1.24 -25.20
CA CYS A 405 20.35 -2.31 -24.53
C CYS A 405 20.22 -3.59 -25.39
N PRO A 406 21.30 -4.23 -25.89
CA PRO A 406 21.20 -5.33 -26.86
C PRO A 406 20.71 -6.68 -26.31
N ARG A 407 20.22 -6.74 -25.07
CA ARG A 407 19.71 -7.98 -24.47
C ARG A 407 18.48 -7.70 -23.63
N ASP A 408 17.34 -7.60 -24.28
CA ASP A 408 16.06 -7.82 -23.63
C ASP A 408 15.15 -8.62 -24.57
N THR A 409 14.71 -9.77 -24.07
CA THR A 409 13.54 -10.50 -24.55
C THR A 409 12.32 -9.57 -24.61
N PRO A 410 11.27 -9.88 -25.41
CA PRO A 410 10.18 -8.95 -25.75
C PRO A 410 9.16 -8.74 -24.63
N THR A 411 9.63 -8.49 -23.40
CA THR A 411 8.84 -8.04 -22.25
C THR A 411 9.59 -6.93 -21.50
N SER A 412 10.20 -6.01 -22.24
CA SER A 412 10.70 -4.75 -21.68
C SER A 412 9.50 -3.89 -21.29
N ARG A 413 9.32 -3.70 -19.98
CA ARG A 413 8.28 -2.89 -19.34
C ARG A 413 8.05 -1.60 -20.13
N GLN A 414 6.89 -1.51 -20.78
CA GLN A 414 6.42 -0.26 -21.35
C GLN A 414 6.35 0.81 -20.24
N PRO A 415 6.71 2.07 -20.50
CA PRO A 415 6.47 3.14 -19.54
C PRO A 415 4.97 3.15 -19.23
N GLY A 416 4.61 3.05 -17.95
CA GLY A 416 3.23 3.20 -17.52
C GLY A 416 2.66 4.60 -17.86
N PRO A 417 1.39 4.87 -17.52
CA PRO A 417 0.71 6.12 -17.86
C PRO A 417 1.58 7.32 -17.49
N GLN A 418 1.85 8.17 -18.49
CA GLN A 418 2.84 9.22 -18.43
C GLN A 418 2.41 10.32 -17.47
N THR A 419 3.30 10.65 -16.54
CA THR A 419 3.08 11.74 -15.60
C THR A 419 3.87 12.96 -16.06
N LEU A 420 3.23 14.13 -16.01
CA LEU A 420 3.90 15.42 -16.07
C LEU A 420 4.58 15.75 -14.72
N GLY A 421 4.78 14.75 -13.85
CA GLY A 421 5.30 14.93 -12.49
C GLY A 421 6.68 15.58 -12.44
N ASN A 422 7.50 15.44 -13.48
CA ASN A 422 8.83 16.07 -13.53
C ASN A 422 8.78 17.61 -13.66
N ILE A 423 7.65 18.18 -14.08
CA ILE A 423 7.43 19.63 -14.16
C ILE A 423 6.42 20.12 -13.11
N PHE A 424 5.91 19.21 -12.27
CA PHE A 424 5.02 19.57 -11.17
C PHE A 424 5.75 20.48 -10.18
N ASN A 425 5.07 21.56 -9.75
CA ASN A 425 5.60 22.56 -8.83
C ASN A 425 7.00 23.10 -9.22
N SER A 426 7.29 23.12 -10.53
CA SER A 426 8.56 23.58 -11.09
C SER A 426 8.40 25.02 -11.61
N PRO A 427 9.38 25.91 -11.37
CA PRO A 427 9.37 27.25 -11.95
C PRO A 427 9.62 27.25 -13.47
N LEU A 428 10.18 26.16 -14.01
CA LEU A 428 10.52 26.04 -15.43
C LEU A 428 9.28 26.12 -16.31
N TYR A 429 9.17 27.15 -17.17
CA TYR A 429 7.99 27.46 -17.99
C TYR A 429 6.69 27.75 -17.22
N SER A 430 6.78 27.98 -15.90
CA SER A 430 5.62 28.38 -15.10
C SER A 430 5.14 29.79 -15.48
N ASP A 431 3.88 29.87 -15.91
CA ASP A 431 3.18 31.08 -16.32
C ASP A 431 2.11 31.52 -15.31
N VAL A 432 1.90 30.75 -14.24
CA VAL A 432 1.07 31.10 -13.09
C VAL A 432 1.71 30.63 -11.78
N ILE A 433 1.48 31.38 -10.70
CA ILE A 433 1.95 31.11 -9.35
C ILE A 433 0.75 31.23 -8.41
N PHE A 434 0.47 30.18 -7.65
CA PHE A 434 -0.55 30.22 -6.62
C PHE A 434 0.04 30.62 -5.27
N MET A 435 -0.63 31.54 -4.57
CA MET A 435 -0.32 31.93 -3.21
C MET A 435 -1.31 31.26 -2.26
N VAL A 436 -0.85 30.28 -1.48
CA VAL A 436 -1.72 29.48 -0.60
C VAL A 436 -1.16 29.48 0.82
N GLN A 437 -1.82 30.18 1.75
CA GLN A 437 -1.37 30.30 3.15
C GLN A 437 0.11 30.73 3.29
N GLY A 438 0.61 31.58 2.39
CA GLY A 438 2.01 32.03 2.37
C GLY A 438 2.97 31.15 1.56
N SER A 439 2.54 29.96 1.12
CA SER A 439 3.29 29.11 0.20
C SER A 439 3.18 29.62 -1.24
N VAL A 440 4.28 29.48 -1.99
CA VAL A 440 4.41 29.86 -3.40
C VAL A 440 4.44 28.59 -4.23
N LEU A 441 3.40 28.36 -5.04
CA LEU A 441 3.23 27.15 -5.84
C LEU A 441 3.20 27.48 -7.33
N PRO A 442 4.34 27.42 -8.05
CA PRO A 442 4.37 27.59 -9.51
C PRO A 442 3.62 26.47 -10.24
N ALA A 443 2.88 26.83 -11.28
CA ALA A 443 2.14 25.90 -12.12
C ALA A 443 2.07 26.40 -13.58
N HIS A 444 1.38 25.63 -14.43
CA HIS A 444 1.35 25.84 -15.88
C HIS A 444 -0.10 25.91 -16.35
N ARG A 445 -0.57 27.07 -16.81
CA ARG A 445 -1.97 27.27 -17.23
C ARG A 445 -2.39 26.24 -18.27
N SER A 446 -1.52 25.92 -19.22
CA SER A 446 -1.75 24.89 -20.25
C SER A 446 -2.19 23.54 -19.66
N VAL A 447 -1.54 23.07 -18.59
CA VAL A 447 -1.91 21.82 -17.91
C VAL A 447 -3.21 22.00 -17.13
N LEU A 448 -3.34 23.11 -16.40
CA LEU A 448 -4.49 23.36 -15.52
C LEU A 448 -5.80 23.47 -16.30
N VAL A 449 -5.82 24.20 -17.41
CA VAL A 449 -7.02 24.40 -18.24
C VAL A 449 -7.42 23.14 -18.99
N ALA A 450 -6.46 22.26 -19.31
CA ALA A 450 -6.76 20.97 -19.93
C ALA A 450 -7.37 19.99 -18.93
N ARG A 451 -7.00 20.09 -17.65
CA ARG A 451 -7.30 19.08 -16.62
C ARG A 451 -8.37 19.49 -15.61
N CYS A 452 -8.85 20.73 -15.66
CA CYS A 452 -9.83 21.25 -14.73
C CYS A 452 -10.67 22.38 -15.38
N ASP A 453 -11.96 22.12 -15.58
CA ASP A 453 -12.90 23.07 -16.19
C ASP A 453 -13.04 24.37 -15.39
N VAL A 454 -13.00 24.28 -14.05
CA VAL A 454 -13.04 25.47 -13.18
C VAL A 454 -11.81 26.35 -13.41
N MET A 455 -10.63 25.75 -13.58
CA MET A 455 -9.41 26.49 -13.92
C MET A 455 -9.42 26.98 -15.37
N ALA A 456 -10.00 26.22 -16.32
CA ALA A 456 -10.23 26.68 -17.68
C ALA A 456 -11.10 27.95 -17.72
N ALA A 457 -12.18 27.98 -16.92
CA ALA A 457 -13.02 29.16 -16.74
C ALA A 457 -12.24 30.32 -16.08
N MET A 458 -11.49 30.03 -15.00
CA MET A 458 -10.68 31.02 -14.26
C MET A 458 -9.64 31.72 -15.15
N PHE A 459 -8.99 30.97 -16.04
CA PHE A 459 -7.94 31.50 -16.94
C PHE A 459 -8.45 31.93 -18.31
N SER A 460 -9.77 31.93 -18.54
CA SER A 460 -10.38 32.40 -19.78
C SER A 460 -11.20 33.68 -19.58
N GLY A 461 -11.53 34.35 -20.68
CA GLY A 461 -12.43 35.51 -20.67
C GLY A 461 -11.88 36.75 -19.96
N LYS A 462 -12.70 37.35 -19.09
CA LYS A 462 -12.45 38.66 -18.46
C LYS A 462 -12.14 38.58 -16.96
N TYR A 463 -11.90 37.39 -16.42
CA TYR A 463 -11.52 37.22 -15.01
C TYR A 463 -10.14 37.85 -14.73
N ALA A 464 -9.93 38.33 -13.50
CA ALA A 464 -8.68 38.99 -13.13
C ALA A 464 -7.49 38.01 -13.19
N GLU A 465 -7.75 36.76 -12.85
CA GLU A 465 -6.84 35.63 -12.83
C GLU A 465 -6.29 35.31 -14.23
N ALA A 466 -7.07 35.52 -15.29
CA ALA A 466 -6.60 35.36 -16.67
C ALA A 466 -5.41 36.29 -17.00
N ARG A 467 -5.38 37.48 -16.39
CA ARG A 467 -4.32 38.49 -16.62
C ARG A 467 -3.27 38.53 -15.52
N SER A 468 -3.51 37.89 -14.38
CA SER A 468 -2.57 37.87 -13.25
C SER A 468 -1.66 36.65 -13.29
N ARG A 469 -0.36 36.86 -13.12
CA ARG A 469 0.60 35.76 -12.91
C ARG A 469 0.48 35.17 -11.50
N VAL A 470 0.02 35.95 -10.52
CA VAL A 470 -0.08 35.54 -9.12
C VAL A 470 -1.56 35.41 -8.75
N VAL A 471 -1.98 34.22 -8.34
CA VAL A 471 -3.38 33.91 -8.02
C VAL A 471 -3.49 33.48 -6.55
N PRO A 472 -4.16 34.25 -5.70
CA PRO A 472 -4.37 33.86 -4.31
C PRO A 472 -5.43 32.76 -4.20
N ILE A 473 -5.15 31.71 -3.42
CA ILE A 473 -6.11 30.66 -3.10
C ILE A 473 -6.49 30.76 -1.62
N HIS A 474 -7.79 30.76 -1.35
CA HIS A 474 -8.37 30.87 -0.02
C HIS A 474 -9.18 29.63 0.34
N GLY A 475 -9.36 29.37 1.64
CA GLY A 475 -10.20 28.27 2.14
C GLY A 475 -9.58 26.86 2.03
N VAL A 476 -8.39 26.72 1.45
CA VAL A 476 -7.68 25.44 1.29
C VAL A 476 -6.27 25.53 1.90
N SER A 477 -5.79 24.45 2.52
CA SER A 477 -4.41 24.40 3.01
C SER A 477 -3.40 24.22 1.89
N SER A 478 -2.17 24.70 2.09
CA SER A 478 -1.08 24.52 1.12
C SER A 478 -0.91 23.05 0.71
N ASP A 479 -0.88 22.13 1.67
CA ASP A 479 -0.71 20.70 1.41
C ASP A 479 -1.87 20.10 0.60
N THR A 480 -3.10 20.52 0.89
CA THR A 480 -4.29 20.04 0.18
C THR A 480 -4.28 20.51 -1.27
N PHE A 481 -3.99 21.80 -1.48
CA PHE A 481 -3.94 22.37 -2.82
C PHE A 481 -2.75 21.81 -3.61
N LEU A 482 -1.62 21.54 -2.96
CA LEU A 482 -0.46 20.90 -3.59
C LEU A 482 -0.80 19.48 -4.05
N SER A 483 -1.47 18.66 -3.23
CA SER A 483 -1.94 17.33 -3.64
C SER A 483 -2.99 17.37 -4.75
N PHE A 484 -3.87 18.39 -4.74
CA PHE A 484 -4.82 18.62 -5.83
C PHE A 484 -4.08 18.96 -7.14
N LEU A 485 -3.11 19.87 -7.08
CA LEU A 485 -2.28 20.21 -8.24
C LEU A 485 -1.51 18.98 -8.73
N GLU A 486 -0.88 18.21 -7.84
CA GLU A 486 -0.14 16.99 -8.20
C GLU A 486 -1.00 16.06 -9.05
N TYR A 487 -2.24 15.82 -8.64
CA TYR A 487 -3.20 15.01 -9.40
C TYR A 487 -3.42 15.53 -10.84
N LEU A 488 -3.49 16.85 -11.05
CA LEU A 488 -3.66 17.39 -12.40
C LEU A 488 -2.47 17.05 -13.31
N TYR A 489 -1.26 16.91 -12.75
CA TYR A 489 -0.04 16.56 -13.48
C TYR A 489 0.20 15.05 -13.60
N THR A 490 -0.27 14.24 -12.65
CA THR A 490 0.09 12.82 -12.55
C THR A 490 -1.08 11.86 -12.73
N ASP A 491 -2.32 12.35 -12.64
CA ASP A 491 -3.56 11.58 -12.55
C ASP A 491 -3.62 10.58 -11.38
N THR A 492 -2.70 10.73 -10.42
CA THR A 492 -2.59 9.90 -9.22
C THR A 492 -2.78 10.76 -7.97
N CYS A 493 -3.28 10.13 -6.90
CA CYS A 493 -3.45 10.77 -5.61
C CYS A 493 -3.11 9.77 -4.51
N CYS A 494 -2.19 10.15 -3.60
CA CYS A 494 -1.75 9.32 -2.49
C CYS A 494 -1.83 10.10 -1.17
N PRO A 495 -3.02 10.42 -0.65
CA PRO A 495 -3.13 11.15 0.61
C PRO A 495 -2.56 10.31 1.76
N ALA A 496 -1.82 10.93 2.69
CA ALA A 496 -1.15 10.25 3.80
C ALA A 496 -2.08 9.88 4.97
N SER A 497 -3.32 10.38 4.98
CA SER A 497 -4.28 10.10 6.05
C SER A 497 -5.73 10.28 5.58
N VAL A 498 -6.67 9.77 6.40
CA VAL A 498 -8.12 9.99 6.21
C VAL A 498 -8.46 11.47 6.14
N LEU A 499 -7.89 12.30 7.02
CA LEU A 499 -8.20 13.73 7.07
C LEU A 499 -7.66 14.47 5.85
N GLN A 500 -6.47 14.11 5.38
CA GLN A 500 -5.92 14.68 4.14
C GLN A 500 -6.73 14.22 2.93
N ALA A 501 -7.09 12.94 2.83
CA ALA A 501 -7.93 12.42 1.75
C ALA A 501 -9.27 13.17 1.71
N MET A 502 -9.89 13.42 2.86
CA MET A 502 -11.12 14.21 2.94
C MET A 502 -10.91 15.68 2.58
N ALA A 503 -9.79 16.29 2.93
CA ALA A 503 -9.49 17.67 2.53
C ALA A 503 -9.31 17.78 1.00
N VAL A 504 -8.59 16.82 0.39
CA VAL A 504 -8.40 16.75 -1.06
C VAL A 504 -9.71 16.43 -1.78
N LEU A 505 -10.56 15.57 -1.21
CA LEU A 505 -11.92 15.31 -1.73
C LEU A 505 -12.73 16.61 -1.82
N VAL A 506 -12.73 17.41 -0.75
CA VAL A 506 -13.41 18.71 -0.73
C VAL A 506 -12.82 19.66 -1.77
N CYS A 507 -11.49 19.68 -1.91
CA CYS A 507 -10.83 20.46 -2.96
C CYS A 507 -11.23 20.00 -4.36
N ALA A 508 -11.26 18.69 -4.61
CA ALA A 508 -11.66 18.12 -5.87
C ALA A 508 -13.10 18.48 -6.22
N GLU A 509 -14.01 18.50 -5.25
CA GLU A 509 -15.39 18.93 -5.46
C GLU A 509 -15.49 20.42 -5.78
N MET A 510 -14.77 21.29 -5.06
CA MET A 510 -14.73 22.73 -5.36
C MET A 510 -14.25 23.03 -6.79
N TYR A 511 -13.28 22.26 -7.28
CA TYR A 511 -12.73 22.38 -8.63
C TYR A 511 -13.39 21.45 -9.66
N GLN A 512 -14.47 20.76 -9.28
CA GLN A 512 -15.26 19.85 -10.12
C GLN A 512 -14.45 18.72 -10.79
N VAL A 513 -13.44 18.19 -10.12
CA VAL A 513 -12.60 17.07 -10.59
C VAL A 513 -13.14 15.74 -10.03
N LYS A 514 -14.15 15.18 -10.69
CA LYS A 514 -14.91 14.01 -10.21
C LYS A 514 -14.08 12.75 -10.00
N ARG A 515 -13.18 12.42 -10.91
CA ARG A 515 -12.29 11.26 -10.74
C ARG A 515 -11.42 11.36 -9.47
N LEU A 516 -10.85 12.52 -9.17
CA LEU A 516 -10.07 12.74 -7.94
C LEU A 516 -10.94 12.61 -6.69
N GLN A 517 -12.19 13.09 -6.74
CA GLN A 517 -13.17 12.89 -5.68
C GLN A 517 -13.33 11.39 -5.38
N HIS A 518 -13.58 10.57 -6.40
CA HIS A 518 -13.72 9.11 -6.26
C HIS A 518 -12.45 8.42 -5.75
N LEU A 519 -11.25 8.84 -6.20
CA LEU A 519 -9.99 8.31 -5.67
C LEU A 519 -9.85 8.60 -4.16
N CYS A 520 -10.21 9.79 -3.73
CA CYS A 520 -10.17 10.15 -2.30
C CYS A 520 -11.18 9.31 -1.49
N GLU A 521 -12.36 9.03 -2.03
CA GLU A 521 -13.33 8.13 -1.41
C GLU A 521 -12.73 6.72 -1.21
N VAL A 522 -12.08 6.16 -2.23
CA VAL A 522 -11.36 4.88 -2.13
C VAL A 522 -10.29 4.92 -1.04
N CYS A 523 -9.48 5.98 -0.98
CA CYS A 523 -8.45 6.14 0.04
C CYS A 523 -9.05 6.17 1.45
N VAL A 524 -10.12 6.96 1.68
CA VAL A 524 -10.80 7.03 2.98
C VAL A 524 -11.34 5.65 3.37
N CYS A 525 -12.01 4.96 2.45
CA CYS A 525 -12.54 3.62 2.68
C CYS A 525 -11.44 2.62 3.04
N ALA A 526 -10.31 2.63 2.32
CA ALA A 526 -9.19 1.73 2.56
C ALA A 526 -8.50 2.00 3.91
N TYR A 527 -8.30 3.27 4.27
CA TYR A 527 -7.74 3.62 5.57
C TYR A 527 -8.65 3.19 6.72
N LEU A 528 -9.96 3.42 6.62
CA LEU A 528 -10.91 3.04 7.67
C LEU A 528 -11.10 1.52 7.76
N GLN A 529 -11.13 0.80 6.64
CA GLN A 529 -11.24 -0.67 6.62
C GLN A 529 -10.00 -1.37 7.17
N SER A 530 -8.81 -0.80 6.97
CA SER A 530 -7.56 -1.38 7.46
C SER A 530 -7.33 -1.12 8.95
N MET A 531 -8.06 -0.17 9.56
CA MET A 531 -7.97 0.08 11.00
C MET A 531 -8.55 -1.07 11.82
N PRO A 532 -7.79 -1.66 12.75
CA PRO A 532 -8.31 -2.70 13.63
C PRO A 532 -9.25 -2.09 14.68
N SER A 533 -10.23 -2.86 15.16
CA SER A 533 -11.32 -2.38 16.04
C SER A 533 -10.88 -1.54 17.26
N ARG A 534 -9.75 -1.86 17.91
CA ARG A 534 -9.24 -1.05 19.04
C ARG A 534 -8.74 0.32 18.60
N GLU A 535 -8.12 0.42 17.44
CA GLU A 535 -7.69 1.69 16.87
C GLU A 535 -8.91 2.50 16.46
N LEU A 536 -9.90 1.86 15.83
CA LEU A 536 -11.18 2.50 15.50
C LEU A 536 -11.92 3.03 16.75
N ALA A 537 -11.85 2.29 17.87
CA ALA A 537 -12.43 2.73 19.13
C ALA A 537 -11.65 3.89 19.79
N SER A 538 -10.33 3.93 19.65
CA SER A 538 -9.47 4.95 20.27
C SER A 538 -9.12 6.14 19.36
N THR A 539 -9.45 6.06 18.07
CA THR A 539 -9.17 7.12 17.10
C THR A 539 -9.88 8.41 17.47
N GLY A 540 -9.18 9.52 17.29
CA GLY A 540 -9.73 10.88 17.39
C GLY A 540 -10.50 11.30 16.12
N ILE A 541 -10.54 10.46 15.09
CA ILE A 541 -11.28 10.73 13.86
C ILE A 541 -12.77 10.50 14.13
N SER A 542 -13.58 11.56 13.99
CA SER A 542 -15.04 11.47 14.07
C SER A 542 -15.63 11.01 12.74
N ILE A 543 -16.09 9.75 12.70
CA ILE A 543 -16.71 9.16 11.51
C ILE A 543 -18.03 9.85 11.16
N ILE A 544 -18.76 10.38 12.15
CA ILE A 544 -19.98 11.14 11.92
C ILE A 544 -19.67 12.48 11.23
N ARG A 545 -18.57 13.14 11.59
CA ARG A 545 -18.10 14.33 10.86
C ARG A 545 -17.66 14.00 9.43
N LEU A 546 -17.06 12.84 9.20
CA LEU A 546 -16.74 12.38 7.84
C LEU A 546 -18.00 12.14 7.02
N LEU A 547 -19.01 11.49 7.59
CA LEU A 547 -20.31 11.22 6.97
C LEU A 547 -20.97 12.53 6.52
N ARG A 548 -21.01 13.53 7.41
CA ARG A 548 -21.55 14.86 7.10
C ARG A 548 -20.78 15.56 5.98
N ARG A 549 -19.44 15.51 6.03
CA ARG A 549 -18.62 16.08 4.96
C ARG A 549 -18.87 15.39 3.62
N ALA A 550 -18.98 14.06 3.60
CA ALA A 550 -19.30 13.32 2.39
C ALA A 550 -20.63 13.78 1.80
N LYS A 551 -21.67 13.92 2.64
CA LYS A 551 -22.98 14.44 2.23
C LYS A 551 -22.93 15.89 1.72
N CYS A 552 -22.26 16.79 2.46
CA CYS A 552 -22.15 18.21 2.09
C CYS A 552 -21.38 18.45 0.80
N HIS A 553 -20.44 17.58 0.47
CA HIS A 553 -19.59 17.68 -0.72
C HIS A 553 -19.94 16.62 -1.76
N ASN A 554 -21.20 16.18 -1.83
CA ASN A 554 -21.73 15.35 -2.92
C ASN A 554 -20.89 14.08 -3.20
N ALA A 555 -20.33 13.47 -2.14
CA ALA A 555 -19.57 12.22 -2.18
C ALA A 555 -20.49 11.07 -1.77
N ASP A 556 -21.47 10.77 -2.62
CA ASP A 556 -22.59 9.88 -2.29
C ASP A 556 -22.13 8.43 -2.01
N GLN A 557 -21.12 7.93 -2.74
CA GLN A 557 -20.65 6.56 -2.55
C GLN A 557 -19.99 6.41 -1.17
N LEU A 558 -19.11 7.35 -0.80
CA LEU A 558 -18.52 7.41 0.53
C LEU A 558 -19.58 7.62 1.62
N TYR A 559 -20.58 8.47 1.42
CA TYR A 559 -21.66 8.67 2.39
C TYR A 559 -22.40 7.35 2.69
N VAL A 560 -22.85 6.64 1.65
CA VAL A 560 -23.54 5.35 1.79
C VAL A 560 -22.60 4.30 2.42
N TRP A 561 -21.34 4.30 2.01
CA TRP A 561 -20.33 3.40 2.57
C TRP A 561 -20.11 3.63 4.05
N LEU A 562 -20.02 4.89 4.50
CA LEU A 562 -19.80 5.23 5.91
C LEU A 562 -20.98 4.78 6.79
N LEU A 563 -22.22 4.87 6.30
CA LEU A 563 -23.39 4.30 7.01
C LEU A 563 -23.25 2.79 7.22
N HIS A 564 -22.84 2.05 6.18
CA HIS A 564 -22.61 0.60 6.28
C HIS A 564 -21.42 0.28 7.20
N PHE A 565 -20.37 1.09 7.15
CA PHE A 565 -19.20 0.92 8.00
C PHE A 565 -19.51 1.17 9.48
N ILE A 566 -20.34 2.19 9.78
CA ILE A 566 -20.87 2.43 11.13
C ILE A 566 -21.73 1.25 11.58
N ALA A 567 -22.63 0.77 10.73
CA ALA A 567 -23.50 -0.37 11.03
C ALA A 567 -22.70 -1.66 11.31
N ASN A 568 -21.69 -1.96 10.50
CA ASN A 568 -20.83 -3.14 10.68
C ASN A 568 -19.99 -3.08 11.96
N ASN A 569 -19.72 -1.87 12.47
CA ASN A 569 -18.95 -1.63 13.70
C ASN A 569 -19.83 -1.00 14.79
N TYR A 570 -21.12 -1.32 14.80
CA TYR A 570 -22.13 -0.64 15.63
C TYR A 570 -21.74 -0.59 17.11
N LEU A 571 -21.20 -1.69 17.66
CA LEU A 571 -20.81 -1.75 19.08
C LEU A 571 -19.71 -0.75 19.43
N ILE A 572 -18.87 -0.34 18.49
CA ILE A 572 -17.83 0.67 18.73
C ILE A 572 -18.46 2.06 18.67
N PHE A 573 -19.20 2.34 17.61
CA PHE A 573 -19.70 3.67 17.33
C PHE A 573 -20.87 4.07 18.21
N SER A 574 -21.75 3.15 18.59
CA SER A 574 -22.87 3.44 19.50
C SER A 574 -22.45 3.95 20.88
N HIS A 575 -21.20 3.70 21.28
CA HIS A 575 -20.63 4.23 22.53
C HIS A 575 -19.87 5.56 22.36
N LYS A 576 -19.68 6.03 21.13
CA LYS A 576 -19.04 7.31 20.86
C LYS A 576 -20.04 8.46 21.09
N PRO A 577 -19.61 9.59 21.67
CA PRO A 577 -20.51 10.69 22.02
C PRO A 577 -21.16 11.34 20.79
N ASP A 578 -20.46 11.37 19.66
CA ASP A 578 -20.95 11.92 18.40
C ASP A 578 -21.97 11.02 17.70
N PHE A 579 -22.23 9.79 18.17
CA PHE A 579 -23.24 8.92 17.58
C PHE A 579 -24.67 9.48 17.67
N ILE A 580 -24.94 10.30 18.69
CA ILE A 580 -26.24 10.97 18.86
C ILE A 580 -26.52 11.95 17.72
N GLU A 581 -25.49 12.39 17.01
CA GLU A 581 -25.55 13.41 15.98
C GLU A 581 -26.04 12.90 14.60
N LEU A 582 -26.30 11.60 14.47
CA LEU A 582 -26.97 11.00 13.31
C LEU A 582 -28.43 11.48 13.21
N THR A 583 -28.88 11.77 11.98
CA THR A 583 -30.30 12.05 11.73
C THR A 583 -31.16 10.81 11.99
N ASP A 584 -32.48 10.99 12.11
CA ASP A 584 -33.40 9.86 12.34
C ASP A 584 -33.35 8.84 11.21
N GLU A 585 -33.30 9.30 9.96
CA GLU A 585 -33.16 8.44 8.76
C GLU A 585 -31.83 7.67 8.75
N GLU A 586 -30.72 8.35 9.07
CA GLU A 586 -29.39 7.73 9.11
C GLU A 586 -29.31 6.70 10.24
N ARG A 587 -29.90 7.01 11.40
CA ARG A 587 -29.97 6.11 12.56
C ARG A 587 -30.82 4.88 12.25
N GLU A 588 -31.97 5.05 11.62
CA GLU A 588 -32.81 3.94 11.18
C GLU A 588 -32.06 3.03 10.20
N HIS A 589 -31.34 3.63 9.24
CA HIS A 589 -30.52 2.89 8.29
C HIS A 589 -29.41 2.07 8.99
N VAL A 590 -28.68 2.70 9.92
CA VAL A 590 -27.63 2.05 10.70
C VAL A 590 -28.19 0.93 11.58
N GLU A 591 -29.32 1.16 12.25
CA GLU A 591 -29.98 0.15 13.10
C GLU A 591 -30.51 -1.04 12.31
N ARG A 592 -30.96 -0.81 11.07
CA ARG A 592 -31.43 -1.89 10.19
C ARG A 592 -30.29 -2.80 9.73
N LEU A 593 -29.12 -2.23 9.46
CA LEU A 593 -27.94 -2.95 8.93
C LEU A 593 -26.92 -3.32 10.00
N ARG A 594 -27.18 -3.00 11.27
CA ARG A 594 -26.22 -3.16 12.35
C ARG A 594 -25.71 -4.59 12.50
N TRP A 595 -24.45 -4.69 12.86
CA TRP A 595 -23.83 -5.94 13.24
C TRP A 595 -23.19 -5.84 14.63
N PRO A 596 -23.47 -6.76 15.56
CA PRO A 596 -24.49 -7.83 15.48
C PRO A 596 -25.94 -7.30 15.46
N SER A 597 -26.86 -8.10 14.89
CA SER A 597 -28.29 -7.74 14.80
C SER A 597 -28.99 -7.74 16.16
N ARG A 598 -30.11 -7.00 16.29
CA ARG A 598 -30.93 -6.98 17.52
C ARG A 598 -31.47 -8.37 17.88
N GLY A 599 -31.92 -9.11 16.87
CA GLY A 599 -32.40 -10.49 17.05
C GLY A 599 -31.32 -11.40 17.64
N TYR A 600 -30.10 -11.36 17.09
CA TYR A 600 -28.98 -12.12 17.64
C TYR A 600 -28.68 -11.76 19.10
N LEU A 601 -28.66 -10.47 19.45
CA LEU A 601 -28.39 -10.04 20.82
C LEU A 601 -29.48 -10.48 21.80
N GLN A 602 -30.74 -10.49 21.38
CA GLN A 602 -31.86 -11.03 22.16
C GLN A 602 -31.69 -12.53 22.40
N GLU A 603 -31.47 -13.31 21.34
CA GLU A 603 -31.22 -14.75 21.43
C GLU A 603 -30.01 -15.07 22.32
N LEU A 604 -28.95 -14.27 22.24
CA LEU A 604 -27.75 -14.41 23.07
C LEU A 604 -28.06 -14.15 24.55
N ASN A 605 -28.86 -13.14 24.86
CA ASN A 605 -29.28 -12.87 26.23
C ASN A 605 -30.15 -14.01 26.79
N GLU A 606 -31.14 -14.49 26.02
CA GLU A 606 -31.97 -15.63 26.40
C GLU A 606 -31.15 -16.91 26.61
N TYR A 607 -30.16 -17.15 25.74
CA TYR A 607 -29.20 -18.25 25.88
C TYR A 607 -28.40 -18.12 27.19
N GLN A 608 -27.87 -16.94 27.49
CA GLN A 608 -27.11 -16.68 28.72
C GLN A 608 -27.97 -16.84 29.97
N GLN A 609 -29.22 -16.37 29.96
CA GLN A 609 -30.16 -16.53 31.07
C GLN A 609 -30.52 -17.99 31.32
N ARG A 610 -30.87 -18.75 30.27
CA ARG A 610 -31.11 -20.20 30.36
C ARG A 610 -29.91 -20.94 30.93
N ARG A 611 -28.69 -20.60 30.48
CA ARG A 611 -27.45 -21.19 31.00
C ARG A 611 -27.19 -20.82 32.47
N ARG A 612 -27.49 -19.60 32.90
CA ARG A 612 -27.41 -19.18 34.31
C ARG A 612 -28.43 -19.90 35.19
N GLN A 613 -29.66 -20.07 34.73
CA GLN A 613 -30.71 -20.82 35.44
C GLN A 613 -30.34 -22.30 35.61
N LEU A 614 -29.83 -22.94 34.54
CA LEU A 614 -29.33 -24.33 34.61
C LEU A 614 -28.13 -24.49 35.54
N ARG A 615 -27.28 -23.47 35.68
CA ARG A 615 -26.18 -23.47 36.67
C ARG A 615 -26.71 -23.35 38.11
N LYS A 616 -27.70 -22.49 38.36
CA LYS A 616 -28.32 -22.32 39.68
C LYS A 616 -29.09 -23.56 40.12
N SER A 617 -29.88 -24.18 39.23
CA SER A 617 -30.62 -25.42 39.55
C SER A 617 -29.69 -26.60 39.84
N ARG A 618 -28.52 -26.67 39.20
CA ARG A 618 -27.48 -27.66 39.51
C ARG A 618 -26.77 -27.44 40.86
N CYS A 619 -26.75 -26.22 41.39
CA CYS A 619 -26.15 -25.93 42.70
C CYS A 619 -27.12 -26.15 43.88
N ASN A 620 -28.44 -26.15 43.65
CA ASN A 620 -29.45 -26.42 44.68
C ASN A 620 -29.76 -27.92 44.85
N LEU A 621 -29.09 -28.79 44.09
CA LEU A 621 -29.24 -30.26 44.08
C LEU A 621 -27.97 -30.98 44.57
N MET A 622 -26.98 -30.22 45.06
CA MET A 622 -25.88 -30.69 45.91
C MET A 622 -26.10 -30.14 47.31
#